data_AF-A0A968TIX8-F1
#
_entry.id   AF-A0A968TIX8-F1
#
_cell.length_a   1.000
_cell.length_b   1.000
_cell.length_c   1.000
_cell.angle_alpha   90.00
_cell.angle_beta   90.00
_cell.angle_gamma   90.00
#
_symmetry.space_group_name_H-M   'P 1'
#
loop_
_entity.id
_entity.type
_entity.pdbx_description
1 polymer ?
#
loop_
_entity_poly.entity_id
_entity_poly.type
_entity_poly.pdbx_seq_one_letter_code
_entity_poly.pdbx_strand_id
1 'polypeptide(L)'
;MNGLRAANPGVNIFSVDINSLFERITAEPSRFGLTNTTNSCVVGNFANVTSICDQPNNFLFYDDVHPTTGVHNLIARQTLATIEGKSIPEPSAAIAILGVGVLALASRSKRS
;
A
#
# COMPACT_ATOMS: atom_id res chain seq x y z
N MET A 1 8.28 -8.24 -18.57
CA MET A 1 6.80 -8.09 -18.42
C MET A 1 6.06 -7.82 -19.74
N ASN A 2 6.71 -7.34 -20.81
CA ASN A 2 6.01 -7.03 -22.08
C ASN A 2 5.36 -8.25 -22.74
N GLY A 3 6.04 -9.41 -22.75
CA GLY A 3 5.46 -10.66 -23.25
C GLY A 3 4.22 -11.13 -22.46
N LEU A 4 4.24 -11.00 -21.13
CA LEU A 4 3.09 -11.35 -20.28
C LEU A 4 1.87 -10.45 -20.57
N ARG A 5 2.08 -9.15 -20.78
CA ARG A 5 1.04 -8.19 -21.17
C ARG A 5 0.48 -8.50 -22.56
N ALA A 6 1.35 -8.76 -23.53
CA ALA A 6 0.96 -9.07 -24.90
C ALA A 6 0.13 -10.36 -25.00
N ALA A 7 0.47 -11.38 -24.20
CA ALA A 7 -0.27 -12.64 -24.13
C ALA A 7 -1.63 -12.52 -23.43
N ASN A 8 -1.87 -11.44 -22.66
CA ASN A 8 -3.08 -11.26 -21.84
C ASN A 8 -3.68 -9.85 -22.04
N PRO A 9 -4.16 -9.51 -23.25
CA PRO A 9 -4.60 -8.14 -23.56
C PRO A 9 -5.83 -7.67 -22.75
N GLY A 10 -6.59 -8.59 -22.17
CA GLY A 10 -7.73 -8.29 -21.29
C GLY A 10 -7.38 -8.09 -19.82
N VAL A 11 -6.11 -8.22 -19.42
CA VAL A 11 -5.69 -8.14 -18.02
C VAL A 11 -4.88 -6.86 -17.77
N ASN A 12 -5.29 -6.09 -16.77
CA ASN A 12 -4.52 -4.96 -16.27
C ASN A 12 -3.37 -5.46 -15.38
N ILE A 13 -2.19 -5.60 -15.96
CA ILE A 13 -0.99 -6.00 -15.23
C ILE A 13 -0.27 -4.74 -14.75
N PHE A 14 0.17 -4.70 -13.49
CA PHE A 14 0.99 -3.61 -12.94
C PHE A 14 2.29 -4.20 -12.40
N SER A 15 3.39 -3.48 -12.61
CA SER A 15 4.69 -3.85 -12.04
C SER A 15 4.96 -2.93 -10.87
N VAL A 16 5.22 -3.50 -9.70
CA VAL A 16 5.64 -2.76 -8.52
C VAL A 16 7.10 -3.08 -8.28
N ASP A 17 7.96 -2.07 -8.36
CA ASP A 17 9.41 -2.24 -8.12
C ASP A 17 9.71 -2.22 -6.62
N ILE A 18 9.57 -3.39 -6.00
CA ILE A 18 9.87 -3.59 -4.58
C ILE A 18 11.38 -3.55 -4.34
N ASN A 19 12.21 -3.96 -5.31
CA ASN A 19 13.65 -3.98 -5.13
C ASN A 19 14.19 -2.55 -4.93
N SER A 20 13.80 -1.62 -5.80
CA SER A 20 14.19 -0.22 -5.63
C SER A 20 13.62 0.43 -4.37
N LEU A 21 12.48 -0.05 -3.84
CA LEU A 21 12.00 0.38 -2.52
C LEU A 21 12.98 -0.07 -1.41
N PHE A 22 13.42 -1.32 -1.44
CA PHE A 22 14.38 -1.85 -0.47
C PHE A 22 15.75 -1.18 -0.57
N GLU A 23 16.25 -0.92 -1.79
CA GLU A 23 17.49 -0.16 -2.01
C GLU A 23 17.44 1.24 -1.37
N ARG A 24 16.32 1.95 -1.50
CA ARG A 24 16.15 3.26 -0.84
C ARG A 24 16.07 3.13 0.67
N ILE A 25 15.36 2.12 1.17
CA ILE A 25 15.25 1.85 2.61
C ILE A 25 16.61 1.56 3.22
N THR A 26 17.43 0.71 2.60
CA THR A 26 18.75 0.35 3.13
C THR A 26 19.76 1.49 3.00
N ALA A 27 19.64 2.33 1.96
CA ALA A 27 20.49 3.51 1.80
C ALA A 27 20.20 4.61 2.84
N GLU A 28 18.93 4.88 3.13
CA GLU A 28 18.50 6.00 4.00
C GLU A 28 17.35 5.58 4.95
N PRO A 29 17.57 4.63 5.88
CA PRO A 29 16.49 4.02 6.68
C PRO A 29 15.72 5.00 7.56
N SER A 30 16.40 6.03 8.06
CA SER A 30 15.78 7.07 8.89
C SER A 30 14.68 7.84 8.16
N ARG A 31 14.76 7.99 6.82
CA ARG A 31 13.69 8.63 6.02
C ARG A 31 12.40 7.81 5.99
N PHE A 32 12.50 6.53 6.30
CA PHE A 32 11.39 5.59 6.36
C PHE A 32 10.96 5.29 7.80
N GLY A 33 11.56 5.95 8.79
CA GLY A 33 11.29 5.70 10.21
C GLY A 33 11.93 4.42 10.75
N LEU A 34 12.91 3.85 10.04
CA LEU A 34 13.59 2.63 10.45
C LEU A 34 14.91 2.95 11.15
N THR A 35 15.19 2.18 12.20
CA THR A 35 16.40 2.28 13.03
C THR A 35 17.31 1.06 12.88
N ASN A 36 16.81 -0.05 12.34
CA ASN A 36 17.61 -1.24 12.08
C ASN A 36 17.18 -1.90 10.76
N THR A 37 18.12 -2.12 9.85
CA THR A 37 17.87 -2.79 8.55
C THR A 37 18.64 -4.10 8.37
N THR A 38 19.34 -4.56 9.41
CA THR A 38 20.31 -5.65 9.31
C THR A 38 19.94 -6.83 10.20
N ASN A 39 19.39 -6.57 11.39
CA ASN A 39 19.02 -7.61 12.33
C ASN A 39 17.52 -7.88 12.30
N SER A 40 17.17 -9.14 12.55
CA SER A 40 15.82 -9.60 12.85
C SER A 40 15.32 -9.00 14.17
N CYS A 41 14.07 -8.55 14.22
CA CYS A 41 13.46 -8.10 15.47
C CYS A 41 13.18 -9.27 16.43
N VAL A 42 12.81 -10.43 15.88
CA VAL A 42 12.66 -11.70 16.60
C VAL A 42 14.01 -12.37 16.74
N VAL A 43 14.33 -12.82 17.95
CA VAL A 43 15.46 -13.72 18.21
C VAL A 43 14.90 -15.12 18.49
N GLY A 44 15.53 -16.13 17.88
CA GLY A 44 15.04 -17.51 17.90
C GLY A 44 14.62 -17.95 16.49
N ASN A 45 13.68 -18.88 16.40
CA ASN A 45 13.14 -19.36 15.13
C ASN A 45 11.63 -19.62 15.25
N PHE A 46 11.01 -20.08 14.16
CA PHE A 46 9.55 -20.34 14.11
C PHE A 46 9.06 -21.37 15.14
N ALA A 47 9.94 -22.24 15.65
CA ALA A 47 9.59 -23.23 16.67
C ALA A 47 9.85 -22.74 18.09
N ASN A 48 10.79 -21.81 18.28
CA ASN A 48 11.14 -21.26 19.59
C ASN A 48 11.59 -19.79 19.48
N VAL A 49 10.67 -18.89 19.82
CA VAL A 49 10.92 -17.45 19.94
C VAL A 49 11.43 -17.16 21.35
N THR A 50 12.62 -16.58 21.45
CA THR A 50 13.25 -16.28 22.75
C THR A 50 13.07 -14.82 23.15
N SER A 51 13.00 -13.90 22.20
CA SER A 51 12.68 -12.49 22.46
C SER A 51 12.16 -11.78 21.20
N ILE A 52 11.48 -10.66 21.41
CA ILE A 52 11.03 -9.73 20.38
C ILE A 52 11.53 -8.33 20.76
N CYS A 53 12.02 -7.57 19.79
CA CYS A 53 12.46 -6.19 19.99
C CYS A 53 11.32 -5.24 20.42
N ASP A 54 11.64 -4.14 21.10
CA ASP A 54 10.63 -3.21 21.66
C ASP A 54 9.83 -2.43 20.60
N GLN A 55 10.44 -2.13 19.46
CA GLN A 55 9.86 -1.30 18.40
C GLN A 55 9.89 -2.03 17.05
N PRO A 56 9.08 -3.09 16.85
CA PRO A 56 9.13 -3.91 15.64
C PRO A 56 8.89 -3.12 14.36
N ASN A 57 8.09 -2.06 14.39
CA ASN A 57 7.83 -1.24 13.21
C ASN A 57 9.03 -0.41 12.75
N ASN A 58 10.06 -0.26 13.59
CA ASN A 58 11.28 0.48 13.26
C ASN A 58 12.37 -0.45 12.70
N PHE A 59 12.10 -1.75 12.57
CA PHE A 59 13.01 -2.73 11.99
C PHE A 59 12.60 -3.04 10.55
N LEU A 60 13.57 -3.30 9.67
CA LEU A 60 13.29 -3.74 8.31
C LEU A 60 12.68 -5.14 8.32
N PHE A 61 13.30 -6.06 9.06
CA PHE A 61 12.93 -7.46 9.11
C PHE A 61 12.38 -7.86 10.48
N TYR A 62 11.28 -8.62 10.45
CA TYR A 62 10.66 -9.21 11.63
C TYR A 62 11.45 -10.44 12.07
N ASP A 63 11.73 -11.35 11.15
CA ASP A 63 12.67 -12.48 11.30
C ASP A 63 13.83 -12.34 10.30
N ASP A 64 14.51 -13.42 9.94
CA ASP A 64 15.69 -13.37 9.08
C ASP A 64 15.41 -12.95 7.62
N VAL A 65 14.14 -13.00 7.17
CA VAL A 65 13.80 -12.71 5.75
C VAL A 65 12.50 -11.93 5.56
N HIS A 66 11.57 -11.96 6.52
CA HIS A 66 10.25 -11.36 6.36
C HIS A 66 10.24 -9.90 6.84
N PRO A 67 9.66 -8.96 6.08
CA PRO A 67 9.55 -7.57 6.50
C PRO A 67 8.61 -7.36 7.69
N THR A 68 8.83 -6.30 8.46
CA THR A 68 7.92 -5.92 9.55
C THR A 68 6.63 -5.31 9.02
N THR A 69 5.61 -5.18 9.88
CA THR A 69 4.37 -4.47 9.52
C THR A 69 4.63 -3.03 9.06
N GLY A 70 5.61 -2.35 9.67
CA GLY A 70 6.05 -1.02 9.24
C GLY A 70 6.51 -0.99 7.78
N VAL A 71 7.29 -2.00 7.37
CA VAL A 71 7.77 -2.12 5.99
C VAL A 71 6.68 -2.61 5.04
N HIS A 72 5.81 -3.53 5.46
CA HIS A 72 4.63 -3.90 4.66
C HIS A 72 3.73 -2.71 4.35
N ASN A 73 3.60 -1.73 5.27
CA ASN A 73 2.90 -0.48 5.00
C ASN A 73 3.61 0.37 3.92
N LEU A 74 4.96 0.41 3.90
CA LEU A 74 5.72 1.06 2.83
C LEU A 74 5.48 0.38 1.46
N ILE A 75 5.47 -0.95 1.43
CA ILE A 75 5.15 -1.74 0.23
C ILE A 75 3.73 -1.43 -0.25
N ALA A 76 2.76 -1.39 0.66
CA ALA A 76 1.37 -1.06 0.34
C ALA A 76 1.25 0.34 -0.26
N ARG A 77 1.91 1.35 0.31
CA ARG A 77 1.94 2.71 -0.25
C ARG A 77 2.58 2.77 -1.63
N GLN A 78 3.69 2.07 -1.84
CA GLN A 78 4.34 1.98 -3.15
C GLN A 78 3.42 1.32 -4.18
N THR A 79 2.68 0.28 -3.77
CA THR A 79 1.73 -0.44 -4.63
C THR A 79 0.54 0.44 -4.98
N LEU A 80 -0.04 1.13 -3.99
CA LEU A 80 -1.14 2.08 -4.18
C LEU A 80 -0.73 3.17 -5.18
N ALA A 81 0.43 3.80 -5.01
CA ALA A 81 0.94 4.80 -5.94
C ALA A 81 1.12 4.28 -7.38
N THR A 82 1.36 2.98 -7.56
CA THR A 82 1.45 2.35 -8.89
C THR A 82 0.08 2.13 -9.55
N ILE A 83 -0.99 1.98 -8.76
CA ILE A 83 -2.35 1.70 -9.26
C ILE A 83 -3.31 2.89 -9.15
N GLU A 84 -2.95 3.94 -8.40
CA GLU A 84 -3.69 5.20 -8.27
C GLU A 84 -3.80 5.91 -9.62
N GLY A 85 -5.00 6.43 -9.92
CA GLY A 85 -5.38 6.95 -11.24
C GLY A 85 -6.02 5.92 -12.18
N LYS A 86 -6.06 4.64 -11.78
CA LYS A 86 -6.79 3.55 -12.47
C LYS A 86 -7.85 2.86 -11.61
N SER A 87 -7.98 3.26 -10.34
CA SER A 87 -9.08 2.85 -9.47
C SER A 87 -10.40 3.49 -9.91
N ILE A 88 -11.46 2.68 -9.96
CA ILE A 88 -12.82 3.16 -10.23
C ILE A 88 -13.17 4.15 -9.11
N PRO A 89 -13.67 5.37 -9.43
CA PRO A 89 -14.10 6.30 -8.39
C PRO A 89 -15.08 5.61 -7.44
N GLU A 90 -14.85 5.74 -6.14
CA GLU A 90 -15.80 5.27 -5.12
C GLU A 90 -17.21 5.81 -5.49
N PRO A 91 -18.26 4.97 -5.48
CA PRO A 91 -19.59 5.36 -5.94
C PRO A 91 -20.20 6.52 -5.15
N SER A 92 -19.62 6.90 -4.01
CA SER A 92 -20.01 8.07 -3.22
C SER A 92 -20.01 9.37 -4.04
N ALA A 93 -19.07 9.54 -4.98
CA ALA A 93 -19.07 10.71 -5.85
C ALA A 93 -20.27 10.69 -6.82
N ALA A 94 -20.64 9.53 -7.35
CA ALA A 94 -21.79 9.38 -8.24
C ALA A 94 -23.14 9.55 -7.50
N ILE A 95 -23.25 9.02 -6.27
CA ILE A 95 -24.43 9.17 -5.42
C ILE A 95 -24.62 10.61 -4.97
N ALA A 96 -23.53 11.33 -4.63
CA ALA A 96 -23.59 12.74 -4.25
C ALA A 96 -24.14 13.63 -5.39
N ILE A 97 -23.74 13.37 -6.64
CA ILE A 97 -24.23 14.11 -7.81
C ILE A 97 -25.72 13.85 -8.05
N LEU A 98 -26.19 12.61 -7.86
CA LEU A 98 -27.61 12.27 -7.97
C LEU A 98 -28.45 12.91 -6.86
N GLY A 99 -27.97 12.90 -5.62
CA GLY A 99 -28.69 13.48 -4.48
C GLY A 99 -28.91 15.00 -4.61
N VAL A 100 -27.89 15.75 -5.05
CA VAL A 100 -28.00 17.20 -5.24
C VAL A 100 -28.93 17.54 -6.43
N GLY A 101 -28.86 16.77 -7.52
CA GLY A 101 -29.72 16.98 -8.68
C GLY A 101 -31.21 16.78 -8.38
N VAL A 102 -31.56 15.75 -7.62
CA VAL A 102 -32.95 15.47 -7.20
C VAL A 102 -33.47 16.56 -6.26
N LEU A 103 -32.66 17.02 -5.31
CA LEU A 103 -33.03 18.11 -4.40
C LEU A 103 -33.24 19.45 -5.12
N ALA A 104 -32.37 19.78 -6.08
CA ALA A 104 -32.50 20.99 -6.88
C ALA A 104 -33.80 21.00 -7.70
N LEU A 105 -34.14 19.87 -8.35
CA LEU A 105 -35.38 19.75 -9.12
C LEU A 105 -36.63 19.79 -8.23
N ALA A 106 -36.62 19.13 -7.06
CA ALA A 106 -37.73 19.16 -6.10
C ALA A 106 -37.95 20.54 -5.46
N SER A 107 -36.89 21.31 -5.24
CA SER A 107 -36.99 22.69 -4.73
C SER A 107 -37.60 23.65 -5.76
N ARG A 108 -37.42 23.35 -7.05
CA ARG A 108 -37.93 24.15 -8.17
C ARG A 108 -39.41 23.87 -8.46
N SER A 109 -39.87 22.63 -8.27
CA SER A 109 -41.29 22.29 -8.45
C SER A 109 -42.19 22.77 -7.30
N LYS A 110 -41.65 22.99 -6.10
CA LYS A 110 -42.37 23.58 -4.96
C LYS A 110 -42.51 25.11 -5.01
N ARG A 111 -41.89 25.77 -5.98
CA ARG A 111 -41.88 27.24 -6.16
C ARG A 111 -42.74 27.73 -7.34
N SER A 112 -43.51 26.84 -7.97
CA SER A 112 -44.49 27.16 -9.02
C SER A 112 -45.91 27.14 -8.48
#